data_AF-A0A0S6Z101-F1
#
_entry.id   AF-A0A0S6Z101-F1
#
_cell.length_a   1.000
_cell.length_b   1.000
_cell.length_c   1.000
_cell.angle_alpha   90.00
_cell.angle_beta   90.00
_cell.angle_gamma   90.00
#
_symmetry.space_group_name_H-M   'P 1'
#
loop_
_entity.id
_entity.type
_entity.pdbx_description
1 polymer ?
#
loop_
_entity_poly.entity_id
_entity_poly.type
_entity_poly.pdbx_seq_one_letter_code
_entity_poly.pdbx_strand_id
1 'polypeptide(L)'
;MSSALLTLFDDAARLAFALAGGDDYELCFSVPPDRMAHATADLARLGCGVTRIGRIVEGDGVRVRDVRGQTLAPPRRGWEHFAA
;
A
#
# COMPACT_ATOMS: atom_id res chain seq x y z
N MET A 1 -5.91 -7.89 -1.35
CA MET A 1 -5.00 -8.74 -2.16
C MET A 1 -5.75 -9.98 -2.60
N SER A 2 -5.57 -10.43 -3.85
CA SER A 2 -6.33 -11.56 -4.41
C SER A 2 -5.98 -12.89 -3.74
N SER A 3 -6.90 -13.85 -3.78
CA SER A 3 -6.67 -15.21 -3.26
C SER A 3 -5.51 -15.91 -3.96
N ALA A 4 -5.32 -15.70 -5.25
CA ALA A 4 -4.21 -16.27 -6.00
C ALA A 4 -2.85 -15.82 -5.45
N LEU A 5 -2.70 -14.52 -5.16
CA LEU A 5 -1.47 -13.99 -4.56
C LEU A 5 -1.21 -14.58 -3.17
N LEU A 6 -2.25 -14.81 -2.38
CA LEU A 6 -2.14 -15.40 -1.04
C LEU A 6 -1.73 -16.88 -1.07
N THR A 7 -2.17 -17.63 -2.08
CA THR A 7 -1.95 -19.09 -2.16
C THR A 7 -0.63 -19.43 -2.85
N LEU A 8 -0.21 -18.65 -3.85
CA LEU A 8 0.91 -19.01 -4.74
C LEU A 8 2.26 -18.43 -4.31
N PHE A 9 2.27 -17.43 -3.42
CA PHE A 9 3.47 -16.69 -3.08
C PHE A 9 3.65 -16.56 -1.58
N ASP A 10 4.90 -16.58 -1.12
CA ASP A 10 5.25 -16.34 0.26
C ASP A 10 5.08 -14.86 0.66
N ASP A 11 5.22 -14.57 1.94
CA ASP A 11 5.05 -13.22 2.49
C ASP A 11 6.00 -12.19 1.85
N ALA A 12 7.24 -12.60 1.57
CA ALA A 12 8.26 -11.73 1.01
C ALA A 12 7.94 -11.31 -0.43
N ALA A 13 7.56 -12.28 -1.28
CA ALA A 13 7.13 -12.01 -2.64
C ALA A 13 5.84 -11.19 -2.68
N ARG A 14 4.85 -11.53 -1.84
CA ARG A 14 3.61 -10.76 -1.72
C ARG A 14 3.86 -9.30 -1.35
N LEU A 15 4.77 -9.04 -0.42
CA LEU A 15 5.16 -7.69 -0.05
C LEU A 15 5.89 -6.97 -1.19
N ALA A 16 6.77 -7.65 -1.92
CA ALA A 16 7.47 -7.10 -3.08
C ALA A 16 6.50 -6.70 -4.20
N PHE A 17 5.41 -7.46 -4.40
CA PHE A 17 4.34 -7.09 -5.32
C PHE A 17 3.56 -5.88 -4.82
N ALA A 18 3.15 -5.87 -3.54
CA ALA A 18 2.39 -4.74 -2.99
C ALA A 18 3.17 -3.41 -3.00
N LEU A 19 4.50 -3.44 -2.85
CA LEU A 19 5.32 -2.22 -2.78
C LEU A 19 5.83 -1.71 -4.13
N ALA A 20 6.00 -2.59 -5.12
CA ALA A 20 6.68 -2.25 -6.37
C ALA A 20 6.12 -2.99 -7.61
N GLY A 21 4.98 -3.66 -7.47
CA GLY A 21 4.22 -4.36 -8.52
C GLY A 21 3.86 -3.44 -9.68
N GLY A 22 2.93 -2.52 -9.42
CA GLY A 22 2.25 -1.75 -10.44
C GLY A 22 1.04 -2.49 -10.99
N ASP A 23 0.35 -1.86 -11.94
CA ASP A 23 -0.87 -2.37 -12.60
C ASP A 23 -2.05 -2.70 -11.65
N ASP A 24 -2.06 -2.11 -10.44
CA ASP A 24 -3.17 -2.27 -9.50
C ASP A 24 -4.40 -1.45 -9.91
N TYR A 25 -4.21 -0.30 -10.56
CA TYR A 25 -5.25 0.69 -10.88
C TYR A 25 -6.10 1.12 -9.67
N GLU A 26 -5.53 1.04 -8.46
CA GLU A 26 -6.15 1.42 -7.19
C GLU A 26 -5.87 2.90 -6.85
N LEU A 27 -6.74 3.48 -6.02
CA LEU A 27 -6.55 4.82 -5.49
C LEU A 27 -5.70 4.80 -4.21
N CYS A 28 -4.57 5.51 -4.21
CA CYS A 28 -3.78 5.81 -3.02
C CYS A 28 -3.96 7.29 -2.65
N PHE A 29 -4.56 7.55 -1.49
CA PHE A 29 -4.93 8.90 -1.07
C PHE A 29 -4.77 9.11 0.44
N SER A 30 -4.80 10.37 0.87
CA SER A 30 -4.74 10.76 2.28
C SER A 30 -6.09 11.27 2.78
N VAL A 31 -6.43 10.98 4.04
CA VAL A 31 -7.63 11.49 4.71
C VAL A 31 -7.25 12.10 6.07
N PRO A 32 -7.79 13.26 6.44
CA PRO A 32 -7.69 13.78 7.80
C PRO A 32 -8.20 12.75 8.84
N PRO A 33 -7.53 12.55 9.98
CA PRO A 33 -7.90 11.51 10.95
C PRO A 33 -9.35 11.57 11.42
N ASP A 34 -9.88 12.78 11.62
CA ASP A 34 -11.26 13.08 12.01
C ASP A 34 -12.30 12.69 10.95
N ARG A 35 -11.90 12.55 9.69
CA ARG A 35 -12.78 12.17 8.57
C ARG A 35 -12.68 10.69 8.18
N MET A 36 -11.78 9.91 8.80
CA MET A 36 -11.54 8.51 8.41
C MET A 36 -12.80 7.63 8.56
N ALA A 37 -13.60 7.84 9.61
CA ALA A 37 -14.83 7.09 9.83
C ALA A 37 -15.87 7.36 8.73
N HIS A 38 -16.06 8.62 8.35
CA HIS A 38 -16.94 9.02 7.26
C HIS A 38 -16.47 8.47 5.92
N ALA A 39 -15.19 8.64 5.59
CA ALA A 39 -14.62 8.12 4.35
C ALA A 39 -14.79 6.60 4.22
N THR A 40 -14.56 5.85 5.30
CA THR A 40 -14.77 4.40 5.34
C THR A 40 -16.23 4.04 5.06
N ALA A 41 -17.18 4.73 5.70
CA ALA A 41 -18.60 4.47 5.52
C ALA A 41 -19.06 4.79 4.09
N ASP A 42 -18.62 5.92 3.52
CA ASP A 42 -18.98 6.33 2.16
C ASP A 42 -18.42 5.36 1.11
N LEU A 43 -17.15 4.96 1.24
CA LEU A 43 -16.53 3.99 0.33
C LEU A 43 -17.21 2.62 0.44
N ALA A 44 -17.55 2.17 1.65
CA ALA A 44 -18.28 0.92 1.84
C ALA A 44 -19.66 0.94 1.14
N ARG A 45 -20.38 2.08 1.17
CA ARG A 45 -21.65 2.26 0.43
C ARG A 45 -21.48 2.17 -1.09
N LEU A 46 -20.31 2.55 -1.61
CA LEU A 46 -19.95 2.41 -3.02
C LEU A 46 -19.46 1.00 -3.38
N GLY A 47 -19.37 0.08 -2.41
CA GLY A 47 -18.82 -1.26 -2.60
C GLY A 47 -17.28 -1.28 -2.64
N CYS A 48 -16.63 -0.18 -2.24
CA CYS A 48 -15.17 -0.06 -2.21
C CYS A 48 -14.63 -0.31 -0.80
N GLY A 49 -13.61 -1.15 -0.69
CA GLY A 49 -12.84 -1.29 0.55
C GLY A 49 -11.81 -0.18 0.71
N VAL A 50 -11.53 0.22 1.95
CA VAL A 50 -10.41 1.12 2.26
C VAL A 50 -9.54 0.51 3.35
N THR A 51 -8.22 0.65 3.21
CA THR A 51 -7.26 0.18 4.21
C THR A 51 -6.31 1.31 4.54
N ARG A 52 -6.20 1.67 5.83
CA ARG A 52 -5.19 2.62 6.28
C ARG A 52 -3.82 1.95 6.32
N ILE A 53 -2.92 2.36 5.42
CA ILE A 53 -1.58 1.78 5.28
C ILE A 53 -0.45 2.63 5.91
N GLY A 54 -0.76 3.82 6.42
CA GLY A 54 0.27 4.71 6.97
C GLY A 54 -0.27 6.05 7.44
N ARG A 55 0.63 7.03 7.53
CA ARG A 55 0.33 8.43 7.83
C ARG A 55 1.33 9.35 7.13
N ILE A 56 0.88 10.55 6.76
CA ILE A 56 1.76 11.63 6.34
C ILE A 56 2.37 12.28 7.58
N VAL A 57 3.66 12.60 7.50
CA VAL A 57 4.42 13.29 8.54
C VAL A 57 5.31 14.33 7.87
N GLU A 58 5.77 15.31 8.64
CA GLU A 58 6.79 16.24 8.18
C GLU A 58 8.09 15.53 7.77
N GLY A 59 8.75 16.05 6.73
CA GLY A 59 9.99 15.54 6.16
C GLY A 59 9.82 15.03 4.73
N ASP A 60 10.86 14.35 4.24
CA ASP A 60 10.95 13.91 2.84
C ASP A 60 10.99 12.38 2.70
N GLY A 61 10.54 11.92 1.53
CA GLY A 61 10.57 10.52 1.13
C GLY A 61 9.53 9.63 1.82
N VAL A 62 9.66 8.32 1.60
CA VAL A 62 8.75 7.29 2.12
C VAL A 62 9.53 6.29 2.95
N ARG A 63 9.00 5.96 4.13
CA ARG A 63 9.56 4.91 5.01
C ARG A 63 8.54 3.79 5.18
N VAL A 64 8.91 2.60 4.75
CA VAL A 64 8.13 1.38 5.00
C VAL A 64 8.63 0.74 6.29
N ARG A 65 7.71 0.26 7.13
CA ARG A 65 8.04 -0.44 8.36
C ARG A 65 7.33 -1.79 8.40
N ASP A 66 8.02 -2.80 8.91
CA ASP A 66 7.42 -4.10 9.18
C ASP A 66 6.54 -4.08 10.43
N VAL A 67 5.96 -5.24 10.75
CA VAL A 67 5.11 -5.43 11.94
C VAL A 67 5.86 -5.23 13.27
N ARG A 68 7.19 -5.26 13.26
CA ARG A 68 8.07 -5.00 14.41
C ARG A 68 8.56 -3.55 14.45
N GLY A 69 8.11 -2.70 13.51
CA GLY A 69 8.50 -1.31 13.39
C GLY A 69 9.89 -1.08 12.76
N GLN A 70 10.55 -2.13 12.27
CA GLN A 70 11.85 -2.03 11.62
C GLN A 70 11.69 -1.46 10.21
N THR A 71 12.65 -0.64 9.80
CA THR A 71 12.63 -0.06 8.45
C THR A 71 12.85 -1.17 7.44
N LEU A 72 11.97 -1.24 6.44
CA LEU A 72 12.04 -2.19 5.35
C LEU A 72 12.43 -1.44 4.07
N ALA A 73 13.51 -1.88 3.44
CA ALA A 73 13.86 -1.43 2.09
C ALA A 73 13.09 -2.29 1.08
N PRO A 74 12.33 -1.69 0.15
CA PRO A 74 11.71 -2.45 -0.93
C PRO A 74 12.79 -3.23 -1.70
N PRO A 75 12.57 -4.53 -2.01
CA PRO A 75 13.58 -5.36 -2.66
C PRO A 75 13.87 -4.93 -4.12
N ARG A 76 12.98 -4.13 -4.71
CA ARG A 76 13.14 -3.54 -6.03
C ARG A 76 12.53 -2.14 -6.07
N ARG A 77 13.00 -1.34 -7.03
CA ARG A 77 12.37 -0.06 -7.37
C ARG A 77 11.05 -0.29 -8.11
N GLY A 78 10.17 0.70 -8.05
CA GLY A 78 8.98 0.74 -8.89
C GLY A 78 9.35 0.77 -10.38
N TRP A 79 8.35 0.54 -11.22
CA TRP A 79 8.53 0.49 -12.66
C TRP A 79 9.04 1.82 -13.24
N GLU A 80 9.91 1.73 -14.24
CA GLU A 80 10.50 2.86 -14.95
C GLU A 80 10.68 2.47 -16.43
N HIS A 81 10.31 3.36 -17.35
CA HIS A 81 10.20 3.05 -18.79
C HIS A 81 11.53 2.65 -19.45
N PHE A 82 12.65 3.21 -19.01
CA PHE A 82 13.95 3.10 -19.66
C PHE A 82 15.04 2.68 -18.68
N ALA A 83 14.67 1.84 -17.71
CA ALA A 83 15.60 1.34 -16.71
C ALA A 83 16.83 0.71 -17.38
N ALA A 84 18.01 1.21 -17.00
CA ALA A 84 19.33 0.79 -17.50
C ALA A 84 19.82 -0.51 -16.84
#